data_AF-A0A1A2Z0K9-F1
#
_entry.id   AF-A0A1A2Z0K9-F1
#
_cell.length_a   1.000
_cell.length_b   1.000
_cell.length_c   1.000
_cell.angle_alpha   90.00
_cell.angle_beta   90.00
_cell.angle_gamma   90.00
#
_symmetry.space_group_name_H-M   'P 1'
#
loop_
_entity.id
_entity.type
_entity.pdbx_description
1 polymer ?
#
loop_
_entity_poly.entity_id
_entity_poly.type
_entity_poly.pdbx_seq_one_letter_code
_entity_poly.pdbx_strand_id
1 'polypeptide(L)'
;MIDFEIPADLAALSAEIRSFVAEQIVPYESDPRLTQHGPNDELRAELVELARAAGLLTFQAPKRFGGREPSHREQAVLFEAAGWSTLGPVALNCAAPDEGNMYLLGKVATQQQAEQFLIPVIDGRQRSVFAMTEPDGAGSDPDQLATTAEFDGTDYVINGLKWLITGAQGARTWIIMARVAPNPYGPDGPTLFLCDGQTPGIELERVMSTMDRNYVEGHGVVRFADLRLPASAVLGEVGQALRYAQLRLAPARLTHCMRWLGAATRAQSIAVQHARTRTAFGKPLGEHQGVSFMIADNEIALQQCRLAIWWACWTLDSGSKGRHESSMVKAYVSEELFKVADRCVQILGGIGISDETPVGMIFSDMRAFRLYDGPTEVHKYAIARRVLRSP
;
A
#
# COMPACT_ATOMS: atom_id res chain seq x y z
N MET A 1 9.48 26.53 -15.87
CA MET A 1 9.21 27.21 -14.59
C MET A 1 9.00 26.11 -13.56
N ILE A 2 9.72 26.15 -12.43
CA ILE A 2 9.43 25.24 -11.30
C ILE A 2 8.38 25.95 -10.46
N ASP A 3 7.25 25.27 -10.24
CA ASP A 3 6.10 25.78 -9.52
C ASP A 3 5.66 24.71 -8.51
N PHE A 4 5.40 25.15 -7.28
CA PHE A 4 5.01 24.32 -6.16
C PHE A 4 3.56 24.60 -5.70
N GLU A 5 2.84 25.47 -6.40
CA GLU A 5 1.45 25.73 -6.14
C GLU A 5 0.59 24.53 -6.53
N ILE A 6 -0.29 24.12 -5.61
CA ILE A 6 -1.31 23.11 -5.87
C ILE A 6 -2.49 23.81 -6.55
N PRO A 7 -2.95 23.36 -7.73
CA PRO A 7 -4.13 23.92 -8.39
C PRO A 7 -5.33 24.00 -7.45
N ALA A 8 -6.10 25.10 -7.53
CA ALA A 8 -7.13 25.42 -6.55
C ALA A 8 -8.24 24.36 -6.46
N ASP A 9 -8.62 23.75 -7.57
CA ASP A 9 -9.59 22.64 -7.65
C ASP A 9 -9.05 21.37 -6.99
N LEU A 10 -7.78 21.04 -7.22
CA LEU A 10 -7.10 19.92 -6.57
C LEU A 10 -6.95 20.17 -5.05
N ALA A 11 -6.61 21.38 -4.65
CA ALA A 11 -6.51 21.78 -3.24
C ALA A 11 -7.87 21.69 -2.54
N ALA A 12 -8.95 22.10 -3.21
CA ALA A 12 -10.31 21.97 -2.68
C ALA A 12 -10.71 20.49 -2.47
N LEU A 13 -10.45 19.62 -3.45
CA LEU A 13 -10.72 18.18 -3.31
C LEU A 13 -9.86 17.53 -2.22
N SER A 14 -8.59 17.92 -2.11
CA SER A 14 -7.70 17.45 -1.04
C SER A 14 -8.24 17.85 0.34
N ALA A 15 -8.71 19.09 0.48
CA ALA A 15 -9.34 19.57 1.71
C ALA A 15 -10.65 18.84 2.03
N GLU A 16 -11.47 18.54 1.03
CA GLU A 16 -12.68 17.72 1.16
C GLU A 16 -12.34 16.32 1.69
N ILE A 17 -11.39 15.61 1.05
CA ILE A 17 -10.90 14.30 1.51
C ILE A 17 -10.37 14.39 2.94
N ARG A 18 -9.56 15.41 3.24
CA ARG A 18 -8.98 15.60 4.57
C ARG A 18 -10.05 15.79 5.64
N SER A 19 -11.06 16.60 5.34
CA SER A 19 -12.17 16.86 6.27
C SER A 19 -13.01 15.61 6.48
N PHE A 20 -13.34 14.90 5.40
CA PHE A 20 -14.02 13.60 5.48
C PHE A 20 -13.24 12.61 6.37
N VAL A 21 -11.94 12.44 6.16
CA VAL A 21 -11.13 11.53 6.99
C VAL A 21 -11.10 11.99 8.45
N ALA A 22 -10.89 13.29 8.69
CA ALA A 22 -10.79 13.83 10.05
C ALA A 22 -12.11 13.76 10.83
N GLU A 23 -13.25 13.97 10.17
CA GLU A 23 -14.56 14.10 10.83
C GLU A 23 -15.32 12.77 10.86
N GLN A 24 -15.24 11.97 9.80
CA GLN A 24 -16.03 10.75 9.65
C GLN A 24 -15.22 9.48 9.94
N ILE A 25 -13.90 9.48 9.71
CA ILE A 25 -13.10 8.25 9.78
C ILE A 25 -12.25 8.16 11.06
N VAL A 26 -11.62 9.25 11.49
CA VAL A 26 -10.85 9.30 12.75
C VAL A 26 -11.65 8.82 13.98
N PRO A 27 -12.96 9.05 14.13
CA PRO A 27 -13.73 8.48 15.25
C PRO A 27 -13.67 6.95 15.37
N TYR A 28 -13.36 6.22 14.28
CA TYR A 28 -13.24 4.77 14.28
C TYR A 28 -11.86 4.24 14.68
N GLU A 29 -10.88 5.11 14.99
CA GLU A 29 -9.54 4.67 15.40
C GLU A 29 -9.50 4.02 16.79
N SER A 30 -10.55 4.19 17.58
CA SER A 30 -10.75 3.49 18.85
C SER A 30 -11.85 2.42 18.77
N ASP A 31 -12.35 2.12 17.56
CA ASP A 31 -13.36 1.09 17.36
C ASP A 31 -12.80 -0.30 17.69
N PRO A 32 -13.51 -1.14 18.48
CA PRO A 32 -13.01 -2.48 18.85
C PRO A 32 -12.82 -3.42 17.65
N ARG A 33 -13.40 -3.12 16.49
CA ARG A 33 -13.20 -3.85 15.23
C ARG A 33 -11.87 -3.51 14.56
N LEU A 34 -11.15 -2.49 15.02
CA LEU A 34 -9.74 -2.27 14.72
C LEU A 34 -8.90 -3.18 15.62
N THR A 35 -8.59 -4.37 15.10
CA THR A 35 -7.93 -5.43 15.87
C THR A 35 -6.40 -5.36 15.75
N GLN A 36 -5.69 -6.29 16.39
CA GLN A 36 -4.25 -6.49 16.14
C GLN A 36 -3.91 -6.84 14.68
N HIS A 37 -4.90 -7.29 13.90
CA HIS A 37 -4.78 -7.59 12.48
C HIS A 37 -5.44 -6.49 11.63
N GLY A 38 -5.56 -5.27 12.16
CA GLY A 38 -6.22 -4.16 11.50
C GLY A 38 -7.74 -4.24 11.51
N PRO A 39 -8.42 -3.37 10.73
CA PRO A 39 -9.87 -3.33 10.68
C PRO A 39 -10.40 -4.66 10.14
N ASN A 40 -11.43 -5.22 10.77
CA ASN A 40 -12.13 -6.37 10.22
C ASN A 40 -13.00 -5.97 9.00
N ASP A 41 -13.55 -6.95 8.30
CA ASP A 41 -14.40 -6.71 7.13
C ASP A 41 -15.67 -5.88 7.45
N GLU A 42 -16.23 -6.03 8.64
CA GLU A 42 -17.43 -5.27 9.06
C GLU A 42 -17.12 -3.77 9.17
N LEU A 43 -16.03 -3.42 9.87
CA LEU A 43 -15.56 -2.04 9.97
C LEU A 43 -15.19 -1.50 8.59
N ARG A 44 -14.44 -2.26 7.78
CA ARG A 44 -14.13 -1.86 6.40
C ARG A 44 -15.41 -1.54 5.62
N ALA A 45 -16.40 -2.41 5.65
CA ALA A 45 -17.63 -2.24 4.88
C ALA A 45 -18.36 -0.94 5.28
N GLU A 46 -18.43 -0.64 6.57
CA GLU A 46 -18.99 0.61 7.07
C GLU A 46 -18.21 1.84 6.57
N LEU A 47 -16.89 1.82 6.70
CA LEU A 47 -16.02 2.91 6.23
C LEU A 47 -16.13 3.15 4.71
N VAL A 48 -16.24 2.07 3.92
CA VAL A 48 -16.43 2.13 2.47
C VAL A 48 -17.78 2.75 2.11
N GLU A 49 -18.86 2.42 2.82
CA GLU A 49 -20.17 3.02 2.56
C GLU A 49 -20.22 4.50 2.96
N LEU A 50 -19.50 4.93 4.00
CA LEU A 50 -19.32 6.35 4.32
C LEU A 50 -18.65 7.10 3.16
N ALA A 51 -17.55 6.56 2.62
CA ALA A 51 -16.85 7.18 1.50
C ALA A 51 -17.69 7.17 0.21
N ARG A 52 -18.51 6.13 0.00
CA ARG A 52 -19.47 6.06 -1.11
C ARG A 52 -20.52 7.16 -0.99
N ALA A 53 -21.13 7.31 0.18
CA ALA A 53 -22.14 8.34 0.43
C ALA A 53 -21.58 9.75 0.25
N ALA A 54 -20.29 9.96 0.58
CA ALA A 54 -19.57 11.20 0.35
C ALA A 54 -19.13 11.42 -1.12
N GLY A 55 -19.27 10.44 -2.01
CA GLY A 55 -18.80 10.53 -3.40
C GLY A 55 -17.27 10.53 -3.55
N LEU A 56 -16.55 9.98 -2.57
CA LEU A 56 -15.09 9.97 -2.51
C LEU A 56 -14.48 8.57 -2.71
N LEU A 57 -15.30 7.52 -2.80
CA LEU A 57 -14.86 6.15 -2.96
C LEU A 57 -14.06 5.95 -4.27
N THR A 58 -12.88 5.34 -4.16
CA THR A 58 -12.04 4.86 -5.27
C THR A 58 -11.79 5.92 -6.35
N PHE A 59 -11.50 7.13 -5.91
CA PHE A 59 -11.24 8.26 -6.81
C PHE A 59 -10.12 7.98 -7.84
N GLN A 60 -9.15 7.12 -7.49
CA GLN A 60 -8.02 6.77 -8.34
C GLN A 60 -8.36 5.83 -9.51
N ALA A 61 -9.54 5.21 -9.52
CA ALA A 61 -9.92 4.28 -10.58
C ALA A 61 -9.96 4.96 -11.97
N PRO A 62 -9.75 4.19 -13.06
CA PRO A 62 -9.90 4.71 -14.41
C PRO A 62 -11.29 5.27 -14.69
N LYS A 63 -11.39 6.32 -15.54
CA LYS A 63 -12.68 6.96 -15.86
C LYS A 63 -13.70 6.01 -16.46
N ARG A 64 -13.25 5.04 -17.26
CA ARG A 64 -14.11 4.01 -17.87
C ARG A 64 -14.78 3.08 -16.84
N PHE A 65 -14.32 3.09 -15.58
CA PHE A 65 -14.91 2.36 -14.46
C PHE A 65 -15.52 3.30 -13.41
N GLY A 66 -15.78 4.56 -13.76
CA GLY A 66 -16.44 5.53 -12.88
C GLY A 66 -15.53 6.32 -11.94
N GLY A 67 -14.22 6.10 -11.97
CA GLY A 67 -13.26 6.88 -11.18
C GLY A 67 -12.86 8.21 -11.82
N ARG A 68 -11.96 8.97 -11.16
CA ARG A 68 -11.48 10.27 -11.66
C ARG A 68 -10.23 10.16 -12.54
N GLU A 69 -9.50 9.05 -12.42
CA GLU A 69 -8.20 8.81 -13.09
C GLU A 69 -7.22 10.00 -12.94
N PRO A 70 -6.94 10.45 -11.71
CA PRO A 70 -5.99 11.53 -11.48
C PRO A 70 -4.58 11.14 -11.96
N SER A 71 -3.84 12.12 -12.47
CA SER A 71 -2.40 12.03 -12.71
C SER A 71 -1.64 11.67 -11.42
N HIS A 72 -0.40 11.20 -11.53
CA HIS A 72 0.36 10.80 -10.34
C HIS A 72 0.63 12.00 -9.42
N ARG A 73 0.79 13.21 -9.97
CA ARG A 73 0.92 14.44 -9.16
C ARG A 73 -0.38 14.77 -8.41
N GLU A 74 -1.54 14.63 -9.05
CA GLU A 74 -2.83 14.79 -8.38
C GLU A 74 -3.01 13.72 -7.29
N GLN A 75 -2.67 12.46 -7.58
CA GLN A 75 -2.67 11.39 -6.58
C GLN A 75 -1.78 11.71 -5.38
N ALA A 76 -0.60 12.31 -5.59
CA ALA A 76 0.30 12.68 -4.50
C ALA A 76 -0.40 13.57 -3.45
N VAL A 77 -1.21 14.52 -3.90
CA VAL A 77 -1.95 15.44 -3.03
C VAL A 77 -3.15 14.76 -2.37
N LEU A 78 -3.89 13.93 -3.12
CA LEU A 78 -5.11 13.29 -2.62
C LEU A 78 -4.81 12.12 -1.66
N PHE A 79 -3.79 11.32 -1.94
CA PHE A 79 -3.38 10.20 -1.08
C PHE A 79 -2.72 10.68 0.22
N GLU A 80 -2.03 11.83 0.21
CA GLU A 80 -1.54 12.46 1.44
C GLU A 80 -2.71 12.90 2.34
N ALA A 81 -3.76 13.49 1.76
CA ALA A 81 -4.97 13.84 2.51
C ALA A 81 -5.67 12.59 3.07
N ALA A 82 -5.84 11.55 2.24
CA ALA A 82 -6.42 10.27 2.62
C ALA A 82 -5.66 9.62 3.79
N GLY A 83 -4.32 9.71 3.77
CA GLY A 83 -3.45 9.14 4.78
C GLY A 83 -3.47 9.82 6.15
N TRP A 84 -4.30 10.85 6.38
CA TRP A 84 -4.42 11.48 7.71
C TRP A 84 -4.69 10.46 8.82
N SER A 85 -5.52 9.46 8.51
CA SER A 85 -5.76 8.29 9.34
C SER A 85 -5.27 7.06 8.59
N THR A 86 -4.79 6.05 9.31
CA THR A 86 -4.50 4.73 8.72
C THR A 86 -5.76 4.05 8.16
N LEU A 87 -6.95 4.43 8.67
CA LEU A 87 -8.26 3.98 8.17
C LEU A 87 -8.76 4.78 6.98
N GLY A 88 -8.24 5.99 6.72
CA GLY A 88 -8.66 6.84 5.60
C GLY A 88 -8.51 6.15 4.24
N PRO A 89 -7.35 5.55 3.91
CA PRO A 89 -7.18 4.78 2.68
C PRO A 89 -8.09 3.54 2.59
N VAL A 90 -8.45 2.94 3.73
CA VAL A 90 -9.39 1.81 3.77
C VAL A 90 -10.80 2.29 3.37
N ALA A 91 -11.27 3.38 3.99
CA ALA A 91 -12.56 4.00 3.70
C ALA A 91 -12.68 4.41 2.22
N LEU A 92 -11.67 5.12 1.72
CA LEU A 92 -11.64 5.62 0.34
C LEU A 92 -11.33 4.52 -0.68
N ASN A 93 -11.09 3.28 -0.23
CA ASN A 93 -10.73 2.14 -1.08
C ASN A 93 -9.52 2.46 -2.00
N CYS A 94 -8.51 3.08 -1.40
CA CYS A 94 -7.20 3.38 -1.99
C CYS A 94 -6.05 2.83 -1.13
N ALA A 95 -6.36 1.87 -0.25
CA ALA A 95 -5.40 1.10 0.52
C ALA A 95 -4.70 0.02 -0.35
N ALA A 96 -3.57 -0.49 0.14
CA ALA A 96 -2.96 -1.68 -0.43
C ALA A 96 -3.60 -2.92 0.20
N PRO A 97 -3.64 -4.07 -0.49
CA PRO A 97 -3.11 -4.30 -1.84
C PRO A 97 -4.07 -3.86 -2.97
N ASP A 98 -5.30 -3.47 -2.63
CA ASP A 98 -6.39 -3.19 -3.57
C ASP A 98 -6.02 -2.14 -4.63
N GLU A 99 -5.47 -1.00 -4.22
CA GLU A 99 -5.10 0.09 -5.15
C GLU A 99 -4.12 -0.38 -6.25
N GLY A 100 -3.02 -1.01 -5.85
CA GLY A 100 -2.05 -1.54 -6.81
C GLY A 100 -2.62 -2.67 -7.68
N ASN A 101 -3.51 -3.49 -7.11
CA ASN A 101 -4.18 -4.56 -7.86
C ASN A 101 -5.18 -4.01 -8.87
N MET A 102 -5.94 -2.97 -8.53
CA MET A 102 -6.81 -2.26 -9.48
C MET A 102 -6.00 -1.70 -10.65
N TYR A 103 -4.84 -1.09 -10.38
CA TYR A 103 -3.96 -0.58 -11.42
C TYR A 103 -3.46 -1.69 -12.34
N LEU A 104 -2.98 -2.81 -11.78
CA LEU A 104 -2.52 -3.96 -12.56
C LEU A 104 -3.64 -4.52 -13.45
N LEU A 105 -4.77 -4.89 -12.84
CA LEU A 105 -5.91 -5.48 -13.54
C LEU A 105 -6.44 -4.53 -14.62
N GLY A 106 -6.50 -3.23 -14.34
CA GLY A 106 -6.89 -2.21 -15.32
C GLY A 106 -5.96 -2.10 -16.54
N LYS A 107 -4.76 -2.70 -16.51
CA LYS A 107 -3.82 -2.73 -17.63
C LYS A 107 -3.73 -4.08 -18.33
N VAL A 108 -3.95 -5.18 -17.62
CA VAL A 108 -3.62 -6.53 -18.12
C VAL A 108 -4.79 -7.50 -18.15
N ALA A 109 -5.87 -7.23 -17.40
CA ALA A 109 -7.02 -8.12 -17.37
C ALA A 109 -7.79 -8.05 -18.70
N THR A 110 -8.31 -9.20 -19.14
CA THR A 110 -9.30 -9.24 -20.21
C THR A 110 -10.61 -8.57 -19.75
N GLN A 111 -11.53 -8.30 -20.69
CA GLN A 111 -12.83 -7.74 -20.33
C GLN A 111 -13.59 -8.62 -19.31
N GLN A 112 -13.64 -9.93 -19.56
CA GLN A 112 -14.32 -10.88 -18.66
C GLN A 112 -13.65 -10.91 -17.27
N GLN A 113 -12.31 -10.90 -17.22
CA GLN A 113 -11.58 -10.82 -15.96
C GLN A 113 -11.85 -9.49 -15.24
N ALA A 114 -11.91 -8.37 -15.96
CA ALA A 114 -12.20 -7.07 -15.37
C ALA A 114 -13.62 -7.01 -14.79
N GLU A 115 -14.62 -7.53 -15.51
CA GLU A 115 -16.01 -7.59 -15.04
C GLU A 115 -16.14 -8.40 -13.75
N GLN A 116 -15.47 -9.56 -13.68
CA GLN A 116 -15.56 -10.44 -12.52
C GLN A 116 -14.71 -9.99 -11.32
N PHE A 117 -13.50 -9.45 -11.56
CA PHE A 117 -12.49 -9.29 -10.51
C PHE A 117 -12.03 -7.86 -10.28
N LEU A 118 -12.17 -6.95 -11.25
CA LEU A 118 -11.75 -5.55 -11.11
C LEU A 118 -12.91 -4.66 -10.69
N ILE A 119 -14.04 -4.71 -11.40
CA ILE A 119 -15.19 -3.83 -11.13
C ILE A 119 -15.69 -3.99 -9.69
N PRO A 120 -15.89 -5.20 -9.14
CA PRO A 120 -16.32 -5.33 -7.74
C PRO A 120 -15.33 -4.79 -6.72
N VAL A 121 -14.03 -4.80 -7.04
CA VAL A 121 -12.97 -4.23 -6.20
C VAL A 121 -13.02 -2.70 -6.28
N ILE A 122 -13.17 -2.11 -7.48
CA ILE A 122 -13.38 -0.67 -7.67
C ILE A 122 -14.63 -0.20 -6.92
N ASP A 123 -15.70 -0.98 -6.98
CA ASP A 123 -16.96 -0.67 -6.27
C ASP A 123 -16.82 -0.85 -4.75
N GLY A 124 -15.68 -1.29 -4.22
CA GLY A 124 -15.47 -1.54 -2.79
C GLY A 124 -16.25 -2.73 -2.23
N ARG A 125 -16.87 -3.54 -3.09
CA ARG A 125 -17.67 -4.73 -2.72
C ARG A 125 -16.80 -5.97 -2.48
N GLN A 126 -15.61 -6.01 -3.07
CA GLN A 126 -14.65 -7.10 -2.87
C GLN A 126 -13.27 -6.55 -2.48
N ARG A 127 -12.51 -7.37 -1.77
CA ARG A 127 -11.07 -7.19 -1.58
C ARG A 127 -10.29 -8.12 -2.50
N SER A 128 -9.10 -7.67 -2.85
CA SER A 128 -8.13 -8.39 -3.66
C SER A 128 -6.87 -8.71 -2.86
N VAL A 129 -6.11 -9.69 -3.32
CA VAL A 129 -4.81 -10.06 -2.76
C VAL A 129 -3.77 -10.23 -3.86
N PHE A 130 -2.50 -10.05 -3.52
CA PHE A 130 -1.37 -10.35 -4.40
C PHE A 130 -0.46 -11.41 -3.75
N ALA A 131 -0.66 -12.66 -4.15
CA ALA A 131 -0.01 -13.83 -3.56
C ALA A 131 1.32 -14.15 -4.26
N MET A 132 2.38 -13.46 -3.83
CA MET A 132 3.73 -13.62 -4.37
C MET A 132 4.72 -14.22 -3.37
N THR A 133 4.81 -13.64 -2.17
CA THR A 133 5.89 -13.90 -1.22
C THR A 133 5.84 -15.30 -0.62
N GLU A 134 7.00 -15.95 -0.48
CA GLU A 134 7.17 -17.31 0.06
C GLU A 134 8.10 -17.32 1.31
N PRO A 135 7.89 -18.21 2.30
CA PRO A 135 8.63 -18.22 3.57
C PRO A 135 10.12 -18.55 3.45
N ASP A 136 10.49 -19.45 2.52
CA ASP A 136 11.87 -19.92 2.32
C ASP A 136 12.42 -19.56 0.91
N GLY A 137 11.77 -18.64 0.20
CA GLY A 137 12.03 -18.42 -1.22
C GLY A 137 11.73 -16.99 -1.68
N ALA A 138 10.86 -16.86 -2.68
CA ALA A 138 10.59 -15.59 -3.34
C ALA A 138 10.14 -14.47 -2.39
N GLY A 139 11.09 -13.59 -2.04
CA GLY A 139 10.86 -12.35 -1.31
C GLY A 139 11.59 -11.19 -1.98
N SER A 140 12.75 -10.82 -1.44
CA SER A 140 13.67 -9.87 -2.10
C SER A 140 14.24 -10.39 -3.42
N ASP A 141 14.30 -11.72 -3.58
CA ASP A 141 14.76 -12.42 -4.77
C ASP A 141 13.60 -13.22 -5.40
N PRO A 142 12.85 -12.63 -6.35
CA PRO A 142 11.72 -13.29 -7.00
C PRO A 142 12.08 -14.55 -7.80
N ASP A 143 13.36 -14.75 -8.14
CA ASP A 143 13.78 -15.90 -8.94
C ASP A 143 13.69 -17.21 -8.15
N GLN A 144 13.66 -17.13 -6.81
CA GLN A 144 13.46 -18.28 -5.91
C GLN A 144 12.00 -18.73 -5.78
N LEU A 145 11.13 -18.32 -6.70
CA LEU A 145 9.73 -18.75 -6.75
C LEU A 145 9.62 -20.28 -6.85
N ALA A 146 9.09 -20.89 -5.79
CA ALA A 146 8.96 -22.33 -5.59
C ALA A 146 7.53 -22.84 -5.74
N THR A 147 6.51 -21.99 -5.59
CA THR A 147 5.11 -22.37 -5.92
C THR A 147 5.05 -22.78 -7.39
N THR A 148 4.59 -24.00 -7.67
CA THR A 148 4.54 -24.58 -9.02
C THR A 148 3.14 -24.47 -9.61
N ALA A 149 3.08 -24.47 -10.94
CA ALA A 149 1.87 -24.64 -11.73
C ALA A 149 2.16 -25.66 -12.84
N GLU A 150 1.52 -26.83 -12.79
CA GLU A 150 1.64 -27.85 -13.83
C GLU A 150 0.44 -27.77 -14.77
N PHE A 151 0.68 -27.64 -16.07
CA PHE A 151 -0.40 -27.61 -17.06
C PHE A 151 -0.62 -29.01 -17.64
N ASP A 152 -1.81 -29.57 -17.41
CA ASP A 152 -2.16 -30.94 -17.84
C ASP A 152 -2.69 -31.02 -19.28
N GLY A 153 -2.77 -29.87 -19.96
CA GLY A 153 -3.33 -29.72 -21.30
C GLY A 153 -4.72 -29.08 -21.31
N THR A 154 -5.40 -29.02 -20.15
CA THR A 154 -6.68 -28.33 -19.97
C THR A 154 -6.59 -27.28 -18.87
N ASP A 155 -6.12 -27.70 -17.69
CA ASP A 155 -6.07 -26.89 -16.48
C ASP A 155 -4.64 -26.79 -15.93
N TYR A 156 -4.42 -25.77 -15.11
CA TYR A 156 -3.25 -25.62 -14.26
C TYR A 156 -3.53 -26.20 -12.87
N VAL A 157 -2.62 -27.02 -12.37
CA VAL A 157 -2.61 -27.50 -10.98
C VAL A 157 -1.53 -26.76 -10.22
N ILE A 158 -1.92 -25.98 -9.21
CA ILE A 158 -1.02 -25.11 -8.45
C ILE A 158 -0.80 -25.66 -7.04
N ASN A 159 0.47 -25.77 -6.67
CA ASN A 159 0.89 -26.23 -5.35
C ASN A 159 1.99 -25.32 -4.78
N GLY A 160 1.87 -24.96 -3.50
CA GLY A 160 2.88 -24.15 -2.82
C GLY A 160 2.42 -23.51 -1.53
N LEU A 161 3.30 -22.71 -0.94
CA LEU A 161 3.05 -21.99 0.31
C LEU A 161 3.44 -20.53 0.14
N LYS A 162 2.49 -19.65 0.40
CA LYS A 162 2.66 -18.19 0.43
C LYS A 162 2.52 -17.69 1.86
N TRP A 163 3.17 -16.57 2.16
CA TRP A 163 3.02 -15.89 3.44
C TRP A 163 3.06 -14.37 3.25
N LEU A 164 2.66 -13.63 4.28
CA LEU A 164 2.51 -12.18 4.20
C LEU A 164 1.51 -11.76 3.10
N ILE A 165 0.47 -12.57 2.90
CA ILE A 165 -0.58 -12.26 1.92
C ILE A 165 -1.59 -11.34 2.57
N THR A 166 -1.34 -10.04 2.44
CA THR A 166 -2.16 -8.98 3.02
C THR A 166 -3.61 -9.09 2.59
N GLY A 167 -4.53 -9.16 3.55
CA GLY A 167 -5.96 -9.25 3.33
C GLY A 167 -6.47 -10.62 2.86
N ALA A 168 -5.68 -11.68 2.96
CA ALA A 168 -6.05 -13.02 2.48
C ALA A 168 -7.41 -13.51 3.00
N GLN A 169 -7.65 -13.40 4.30
CA GLN A 169 -8.92 -13.77 4.91
C GLN A 169 -10.05 -12.93 4.31
N GLY A 170 -11.08 -13.56 3.75
CA GLY A 170 -12.26 -12.90 3.19
C GLY A 170 -12.10 -12.31 1.78
N ALA A 171 -10.88 -12.24 1.23
CA ALA A 171 -10.66 -11.70 -0.12
C ALA A 171 -11.24 -12.62 -1.22
N ARG A 172 -11.80 -12.00 -2.26
CA ARG A 172 -12.44 -12.70 -3.39
C ARG A 172 -11.62 -12.62 -4.66
N THR A 173 -10.86 -11.55 -4.90
CA THR A 173 -10.00 -11.42 -6.08
C THR A 173 -8.58 -11.85 -5.78
N TRP A 174 -8.17 -13.02 -6.27
CA TRP A 174 -6.84 -13.58 -5.99
C TRP A 174 -5.92 -13.48 -7.19
N ILE A 175 -4.84 -12.70 -7.07
CA ILE A 175 -3.74 -12.69 -8.04
C ILE A 175 -2.61 -13.57 -7.49
N ILE A 176 -2.40 -14.73 -8.08
CA ILE A 176 -1.45 -15.75 -7.60
C ILE A 176 -0.25 -15.81 -8.53
N MET A 177 0.96 -15.70 -7.97
CA MET A 177 2.19 -15.94 -8.73
C MET A 177 2.70 -17.35 -8.49
N ALA A 178 2.76 -18.14 -9.57
CA ALA A 178 3.30 -19.50 -9.57
C ALA A 178 4.18 -19.72 -10.81
N ARG A 179 5.12 -20.66 -10.72
CA ARG A 179 6.02 -21.03 -11.80
C ARG A 179 5.39 -22.13 -12.64
N VAL A 180 5.01 -21.81 -13.87
CA VAL A 180 4.57 -22.83 -14.83
C VAL A 180 5.77 -23.72 -15.18
N ALA A 181 5.62 -25.03 -15.02
CA ALA A 181 6.65 -26.00 -15.37
C ALA A 181 6.81 -26.13 -16.89
N PRO A 182 8.02 -26.47 -17.40
CA PRO A 182 8.21 -26.83 -18.80
C PRO A 182 7.23 -27.93 -19.22
N ASN A 183 6.53 -27.71 -20.33
CA ASN A 183 5.45 -28.58 -20.79
C ASN A 183 5.37 -28.56 -22.34
N PRO A 184 4.73 -29.56 -22.97
CA PRO A 184 4.65 -29.64 -24.44
C PRO A 184 3.58 -28.72 -25.05
N TYR A 185 2.76 -28.04 -24.24
CA TYR A 185 1.58 -27.31 -24.69
C TYR A 185 1.83 -25.81 -24.91
N GLY A 186 2.94 -25.27 -24.42
CA GLY A 186 3.23 -23.86 -24.57
C GLY A 186 4.40 -23.36 -23.72
N PRO A 187 4.49 -22.03 -23.52
CA PRO A 187 5.52 -21.41 -22.70
C PRO A 187 5.49 -21.86 -21.24
N ASP A 188 6.59 -21.60 -20.53
CA ASP A 188 6.77 -21.88 -19.11
C ASP A 188 7.28 -20.65 -18.34
N GLY A 189 7.48 -20.80 -17.03
CA GLY A 189 8.05 -19.78 -16.16
C GLY A 189 7.04 -19.04 -15.27
N PRO A 190 7.50 -18.01 -14.53
CA PRO A 190 6.68 -17.26 -13.58
C PRO A 190 5.44 -16.65 -14.25
N THR A 191 4.26 -17.02 -13.77
CA THR A 191 2.97 -16.66 -14.36
C THR A 191 2.02 -16.13 -13.28
N LEU A 192 1.21 -15.13 -13.62
CA LEU A 192 0.13 -14.65 -12.76
C LEU A 192 -1.16 -15.37 -13.13
N PHE A 193 -1.88 -15.84 -12.11
CA PHE A 193 -3.20 -16.43 -12.22
C PHE A 193 -4.21 -15.56 -11.48
N LEU A 194 -5.45 -15.52 -11.96
CA LEU A 194 -6.55 -14.76 -11.41
C LEU A 194 -7.74 -15.67 -11.15
N CYS A 195 -8.19 -15.75 -9.90
CA CYS A 195 -9.32 -16.61 -9.52
C CYS A 195 -10.12 -16.05 -8.33
N ASP A 196 -11.25 -16.71 -8.03
CA ASP A 196 -12.05 -16.42 -6.85
C ASP A 196 -11.40 -17.03 -5.60
N GLY A 197 -11.41 -16.29 -4.48
CA GLY A 197 -10.80 -16.71 -3.22
C GLY A 197 -11.43 -17.92 -2.53
N GLN A 198 -12.63 -18.34 -2.96
CA GLN A 198 -13.28 -19.56 -2.49
C GLN A 198 -13.03 -20.74 -3.43
N THR A 199 -12.17 -20.60 -4.44
CA THR A 199 -11.81 -21.72 -5.31
C THR A 199 -11.18 -22.85 -4.47
N PRO A 200 -11.67 -24.10 -4.57
CA PRO A 200 -11.09 -25.23 -3.85
C PRO A 200 -9.58 -25.36 -4.09
N GLY A 201 -8.84 -25.63 -3.02
CA GLY A 201 -7.37 -25.70 -3.03
C GLY A 201 -6.68 -24.42 -2.55
N ILE A 202 -7.40 -23.33 -2.28
CA ILE A 202 -6.89 -22.18 -1.51
C ILE A 202 -7.17 -22.41 -0.03
N GLU A 203 -6.12 -22.56 0.77
CA GLU A 203 -6.21 -22.84 2.20
C GLU A 203 -5.52 -21.74 3.00
N LEU A 204 -6.28 -20.93 3.73
CA LEU A 204 -5.72 -19.98 4.70
C LEU A 204 -5.33 -20.75 5.97
N GLU A 205 -4.04 -20.96 6.20
CA GLU A 205 -3.56 -21.70 7.38
C GLU A 205 -3.74 -20.89 8.66
N ARG A 206 -3.42 -19.59 8.60
CA ARG A 206 -3.55 -18.64 9.71
C ARG A 206 -3.36 -17.20 9.24
N VAL A 207 -3.82 -16.26 10.06
CA VAL A 207 -3.42 -14.84 9.99
C VAL A 207 -2.20 -14.63 10.92
N MET A 208 -1.18 -13.95 10.42
CA MET A 208 0.06 -13.65 11.12
C MET A 208 -0.12 -12.43 12.04
N SER A 209 0.35 -12.54 13.28
CA SER A 209 0.58 -11.37 14.13
C SER A 209 1.85 -10.66 13.68
N THR A 210 1.71 -9.48 13.10
CA THR A 210 2.81 -8.61 12.66
C THR A 210 2.84 -7.33 13.49
N MET A 211 3.87 -6.50 13.30
CA MET A 211 3.96 -5.21 14.00
C MET A 211 2.89 -4.23 13.54
N ASP A 212 2.52 -4.31 12.27
CA ASP A 212 1.59 -3.39 11.62
C ASP A 212 0.13 -3.80 11.82
N ARG A 213 -0.76 -2.81 11.94
CA ARG A 213 -2.19 -2.98 12.28
C ARG A 213 -3.13 -2.16 11.38
N ASN A 214 -2.72 -1.80 10.17
CA ASN A 214 -3.54 -0.96 9.28
C ASN A 214 -4.13 -1.67 8.06
N TYR A 215 -3.84 -2.96 7.87
CA TYR A 215 -4.39 -3.72 6.74
C TYR A 215 -5.61 -4.53 7.16
N VAL A 216 -6.63 -4.54 6.31
CA VAL A 216 -7.89 -5.23 6.58
C VAL A 216 -7.63 -6.73 6.71
N GLU A 217 -8.03 -7.34 7.83
CA GLU A 217 -7.82 -8.76 8.15
C GLU A 217 -6.33 -9.23 8.16
N GLY A 218 -5.38 -8.30 8.27
CA GLY A 218 -3.97 -8.60 8.49
C GLY A 218 -3.28 -9.32 7.33
N HIS A 219 -2.37 -10.25 7.65
CA HIS A 219 -1.52 -10.93 6.67
C HIS A 219 -1.63 -12.45 6.79
N GLY A 220 -2.04 -13.14 5.72
CA GLY A 220 -2.24 -14.58 5.72
C GLY A 220 -0.98 -15.40 5.42
N VAL A 221 -0.90 -16.59 6.01
CA VAL A 221 -0.16 -17.74 5.49
C VAL A 221 -1.14 -18.60 4.71
N VAL A 222 -0.85 -18.83 3.43
CA VAL A 222 -1.79 -19.45 2.48
C VAL A 222 -1.11 -20.61 1.78
N ARG A 223 -1.71 -21.78 1.86
CA ARG A 223 -1.32 -22.96 1.10
C ARG A 223 -2.18 -23.09 -0.15
N PHE A 224 -1.54 -23.42 -1.26
CA PHE A 224 -2.22 -23.95 -2.43
C PHE A 224 -2.03 -25.46 -2.44
N ALA A 225 -3.13 -26.21 -2.34
CA ALA A 225 -3.14 -27.66 -2.30
C ALA A 225 -4.01 -28.15 -3.47
N ASP A 226 -3.35 -28.58 -4.55
CA ASP A 226 -3.98 -29.01 -5.80
C ASP A 226 -5.04 -28.02 -6.33
N LEU A 227 -4.74 -26.71 -6.22
CA LEU A 227 -5.60 -25.66 -6.74
C LEU A 227 -5.69 -25.79 -8.27
N ARG A 228 -6.88 -26.13 -8.78
CA ARG A 228 -7.14 -26.29 -10.22
C ARG A 228 -7.74 -25.04 -10.82
N LEU A 229 -7.10 -24.49 -11.85
CA LEU A 229 -7.54 -23.30 -12.56
C LEU A 229 -7.54 -23.53 -14.08
N PRO A 230 -8.57 -23.05 -14.81
CA PRO A 230 -8.60 -23.18 -16.26
C PRO A 230 -7.54 -22.31 -16.92
N ALA A 231 -7.22 -22.58 -18.19
CA ALA A 231 -6.29 -21.75 -18.97
C ALA A 231 -6.68 -20.25 -19.02
N SER A 232 -7.99 -19.94 -18.97
CA SER A 232 -8.51 -18.57 -18.91
C SER A 232 -8.20 -17.82 -17.60
N ALA A 233 -7.72 -18.52 -16.56
CA ALA A 233 -7.29 -17.91 -15.32
C ALA A 233 -5.92 -17.22 -15.45
N VAL A 234 -5.15 -17.44 -16.53
CA VAL A 234 -3.90 -16.72 -16.73
C VAL A 234 -4.17 -15.21 -16.87
N LEU A 235 -3.49 -14.41 -16.04
CA LEU A 235 -3.55 -12.97 -16.08
C LEU A 235 -2.41 -12.41 -16.93
N GLY A 236 -2.74 -11.98 -18.14
CA GLY A 236 -1.76 -11.57 -19.14
C GLY A 236 -1.22 -12.76 -19.93
N GLU A 237 0.06 -13.08 -19.75
CA GLU A 237 0.78 -14.09 -20.55
C GLU A 237 1.63 -14.99 -19.65
N VAL A 238 1.75 -16.26 -20.03
CA VAL A 238 2.61 -17.25 -19.36
C VAL A 238 4.07 -16.80 -19.41
N GLY A 239 4.77 -16.94 -18.30
CA GLY A 239 6.19 -16.56 -18.15
C GLY A 239 6.45 -15.05 -17.98
N GLN A 240 5.40 -14.21 -17.99
CA GLN A 240 5.55 -12.75 -17.92
C GLN A 240 5.27 -12.15 -16.52
N ALA A 241 5.12 -12.95 -15.47
CA ALA A 241 4.68 -12.46 -14.16
C ALA A 241 5.59 -11.38 -13.56
N LEU A 242 6.91 -11.51 -13.68
CA LEU A 242 7.84 -10.51 -13.15
C LEU A 242 7.69 -9.16 -13.84
N ARG A 243 7.37 -9.14 -15.15
CA ARG A 243 7.09 -7.91 -15.90
C ARG A 243 5.84 -7.22 -15.35
N TYR A 244 4.77 -7.97 -15.13
CA TYR A 244 3.51 -7.47 -14.60
C TYR A 244 3.60 -7.06 -13.13
N ALA A 245 4.34 -7.80 -12.31
CA ALA A 245 4.64 -7.41 -10.93
C ALA A 245 5.39 -6.07 -10.88
N GLN A 246 6.36 -5.82 -11.76
CA GLN A 246 7.03 -4.53 -11.83
C GLN A 246 6.12 -3.39 -12.33
N LEU A 247 5.16 -3.69 -13.22
CA LEU A 247 4.14 -2.72 -13.65
C LEU A 247 3.27 -2.28 -12.47
N ARG A 248 2.91 -3.21 -11.58
CA ARG A 248 2.17 -2.96 -10.34
C ARG A 248 3.01 -2.20 -9.30
N LEU A 249 4.22 -2.69 -9.02
CA LEU A 249 5.03 -2.23 -7.89
C LEU A 249 5.58 -0.81 -8.06
N ALA A 250 5.94 -0.41 -9.28
CA ALA A 250 6.52 0.92 -9.51
C ALA A 250 5.62 2.09 -9.03
N PRO A 251 4.33 2.16 -9.41
CA PRO A 251 3.41 3.16 -8.86
C PRO A 251 2.99 2.87 -7.41
N ALA A 252 2.75 1.60 -7.04
CA ALA A 252 2.30 1.24 -5.68
C ALA A 252 3.29 1.70 -4.58
N ARG A 253 4.60 1.64 -4.85
CA ARG A 253 5.63 2.18 -3.94
C ARG A 253 5.42 3.66 -3.63
N LEU A 254 5.01 4.45 -4.61
CA LEU A 254 4.74 5.87 -4.42
C LEU A 254 3.42 6.10 -3.68
N THR A 255 2.37 5.34 -3.97
CA THR A 255 1.09 5.50 -3.26
C THR A 255 1.21 5.16 -1.77
N HIS A 256 2.09 4.23 -1.40
CA HIS A 256 2.49 4.03 0.00
C HIS A 256 3.19 5.26 0.59
N CYS A 257 4.17 5.83 -0.11
CA CYS A 257 4.87 7.04 0.33
C CYS A 257 3.90 8.20 0.61
N MET A 258 2.91 8.39 -0.27
CA MET A 258 1.90 9.45 -0.13
C MET A 258 1.02 9.27 1.12
N ARG A 259 0.47 8.06 1.30
CA ARG A 259 -0.40 7.75 2.45
C ARG A 259 0.36 7.86 3.77
N TRP A 260 1.59 7.36 3.83
CA TRP A 260 2.42 7.47 5.03
C TRP A 260 2.87 8.89 5.32
N LEU A 261 3.09 9.72 4.28
CA LEU A 261 3.34 11.14 4.49
C LEU A 261 2.15 11.81 5.18
N GLY A 262 0.93 11.45 4.82
CA GLY A 262 -0.29 11.91 5.50
C GLY A 262 -0.31 11.54 6.99
N ALA A 263 0.00 10.28 7.30
CA ALA A 263 0.00 9.76 8.67
C ALA A 263 1.12 10.38 9.52
N ALA A 264 2.33 10.51 8.95
CA ALA A 264 3.46 11.19 9.59
C ALA A 264 3.14 12.66 9.89
N THR A 265 2.49 13.34 8.95
CA THR A 265 2.03 14.73 9.12
C THR A 265 1.05 14.84 10.28
N ARG A 266 0.17 13.84 10.47
CA ARG A 266 -0.72 13.81 11.65
C ARG A 266 0.03 13.56 12.95
N ALA A 267 0.95 12.61 12.96
CA ALA A 267 1.77 12.32 14.13
C ALA A 267 2.53 13.59 14.58
N GLN A 268 3.11 14.32 13.63
CA GLN A 268 3.73 15.62 13.87
C GLN A 268 2.73 16.64 14.43
N SER A 269 1.53 16.76 13.84
CA SER A 269 0.49 17.67 14.34
C SER A 269 0.12 17.39 15.80
N ILE A 270 -0.02 16.12 16.17
CA ILE A 270 -0.31 15.69 17.56
C ILE A 270 0.86 16.05 18.48
N ALA A 271 2.09 15.72 18.07
CA ALA A 271 3.30 16.03 18.83
C ALA A 271 3.48 17.55 19.04
N VAL A 272 3.23 18.36 18.01
CA VAL A 272 3.28 19.82 18.09
C VAL A 272 2.22 20.37 19.05
N GLN A 273 0.98 19.87 18.99
CA GLN A 273 -0.06 20.29 19.94
C GLN A 273 0.29 19.93 21.39
N HIS A 274 0.83 18.74 21.61
CA HIS A 274 1.33 18.34 22.92
C HIS A 274 2.48 19.26 23.38
N ALA A 275 3.45 19.53 22.50
CA ALA A 275 4.59 20.37 22.82
C ALA A 275 4.21 21.82 23.15
N ARG A 276 3.13 22.34 22.54
CA ARG A 276 2.61 23.70 22.78
C ARG A 276 1.91 23.85 24.12
N THR A 277 1.29 22.80 24.64
CA THR A 277 0.40 22.89 25.81
C THR A 277 0.96 22.20 27.06
N ARG A 278 1.69 21.10 26.90
CA ARG A 278 2.31 20.39 28.02
C ARG A 278 3.47 21.20 28.58
N THR A 279 3.51 21.38 29.89
CA THR A 279 4.59 22.08 30.58
C THR A 279 5.52 21.13 31.34
N ALA A 280 6.81 21.45 31.33
CA ALA A 280 7.80 20.82 32.20
C ALA A 280 8.88 21.86 32.55
N PHE A 281 9.41 21.81 33.78
CA PHE A 281 10.43 22.73 34.25
C PHE A 281 10.06 24.22 34.03
N GLY A 282 8.79 24.57 34.28
CA GLY A 282 8.31 25.96 34.29
C GLY A 282 7.92 26.57 32.94
N LYS A 283 7.98 25.84 31.83
CA LYS A 283 7.55 26.33 30.50
C LYS A 283 6.99 25.21 29.60
N PRO A 284 6.29 25.54 28.50
CA PRO A 284 5.87 24.57 27.50
C PRO A 284 7.03 23.71 26.96
N LEU A 285 6.74 22.45 26.63
CA LEU A 285 7.74 21.50 26.13
C LEU A 285 8.46 22.03 24.88
N GLY A 286 7.72 22.65 23.95
CA GLY A 286 8.26 23.21 22.72
C GLY A 286 9.26 24.36 22.91
N GLU A 287 9.35 24.96 24.10
CA GLU A 287 10.35 25.98 24.40
C GLU A 287 11.68 25.41 24.90
N HIS A 288 11.79 24.08 25.08
CA HIS A 288 13.05 23.41 25.37
C HIS A 288 13.74 23.04 24.06
N GLN A 289 15.00 23.46 23.90
CA GLN A 289 15.76 23.25 22.64
C GLN A 289 15.75 21.80 22.15
N GLY A 290 15.91 20.84 23.06
CA GLY A 290 15.88 19.42 22.73
C GLY A 290 14.57 18.96 22.07
N VAL A 291 13.43 19.54 22.46
CA VAL A 291 12.11 19.26 21.85
C VAL A 291 11.93 20.06 20.56
N SER A 292 12.27 21.35 20.56
CA SER A 292 12.08 22.20 19.37
C SER A 292 12.91 21.73 18.18
N PHE A 293 14.11 21.16 18.40
CA PHE A 293 14.93 20.60 17.33
C PHE A 293 14.27 19.40 16.66
N MET A 294 13.66 18.49 17.43
CA MET A 294 12.93 17.36 16.87
C MET A 294 11.74 17.80 16.02
N ILE A 295 11.02 18.83 16.46
CA ILE A 295 9.91 19.42 15.69
C ILE A 295 10.41 20.01 14.37
N ALA A 296 11.53 20.75 14.41
CA ALA A 296 12.13 21.34 13.21
C ALA A 296 12.65 20.29 12.23
N ASP A 297 13.36 19.26 12.73
CA ASP A 297 13.83 18.13 11.92
C ASP A 297 12.66 17.42 11.22
N ASN A 298 11.54 17.24 11.93
CA ASN A 298 10.35 16.64 11.35
C ASN A 298 9.74 17.51 10.25
N GLU A 299 9.62 18.82 10.45
CA GLU A 299 9.10 19.74 9.43
C GLU A 299 9.94 19.70 8.14
N ILE A 300 11.27 19.73 8.29
CA ILE A 300 12.22 19.63 7.17
C ILE A 300 12.06 18.28 6.45
N ALA A 301 12.04 17.17 7.21
CA ALA A 301 11.94 15.82 6.65
C ALA A 301 10.60 15.60 5.90
N LEU A 302 9.48 16.06 6.46
CA LEU A 302 8.17 15.98 5.82
C LEU A 302 8.16 16.73 4.48
N GLN A 303 8.73 17.94 4.45
CA GLN A 303 8.79 18.72 3.22
C GLN A 303 9.72 18.08 2.17
N GLN A 304 10.87 17.54 2.58
CA GLN A 304 11.77 16.82 1.67
C GLN A 304 11.10 15.56 1.11
N CYS A 305 10.36 14.80 1.93
CA CYS A 305 9.59 13.64 1.47
C CYS A 305 8.54 14.05 0.43
N ARG A 306 7.79 15.13 0.69
CA ARG A 306 6.77 15.65 -0.24
C ARG A 306 7.37 16.02 -1.61
N LEU A 307 8.49 16.74 -1.61
CA LEU A 307 9.18 17.14 -2.83
C LEU A 307 9.74 15.93 -3.60
N ALA A 308 10.30 14.94 -2.91
CA ALA A 308 10.79 13.72 -3.52
C ALA A 308 9.66 12.94 -4.20
N ILE A 309 8.50 12.80 -3.53
CA ILE A 309 7.30 12.19 -4.10
C ILE A 309 6.84 12.95 -5.34
N TRP A 310 6.70 14.27 -5.27
CA TRP A 310 6.26 15.10 -6.39
C TRP A 310 7.17 14.98 -7.61
N TRP A 311 8.49 14.93 -7.40
CA TRP A 311 9.46 14.73 -8.47
C TRP A 311 9.28 13.37 -9.19
N ALA A 312 9.12 12.27 -8.45
CA ALA A 312 8.87 10.97 -9.05
C ALA A 312 7.51 10.91 -9.77
N CYS A 313 6.48 11.55 -9.21
CA CYS A 313 5.17 11.67 -9.84
C CYS A 313 5.22 12.45 -11.15
N TRP A 314 5.90 13.60 -11.16
CA TRP A 314 6.13 14.38 -12.37
C TRP A 314 6.87 13.56 -13.45
N THR A 315 7.85 12.77 -13.04
CA THR A 315 8.60 11.88 -13.95
C THR A 315 7.68 10.85 -14.61
N LEU A 316 6.77 10.23 -13.84
CA LEU A 316 5.77 9.29 -14.37
C LEU A 316 4.77 9.97 -15.30
N ASP A 317 4.25 11.13 -14.91
CA ASP A 317 3.29 11.91 -15.73
C ASP A 317 3.91 12.40 -17.05
N SER A 318 5.23 12.55 -17.09
CA SER A 318 5.98 12.90 -18.30
C SER A 318 6.22 11.72 -19.25
N GLY A 319 5.65 10.54 -18.97
CA GLY A 319 5.73 9.34 -19.81
C GLY A 319 6.92 8.41 -19.51
N SER A 320 7.76 8.74 -18.53
CA SER A 320 8.83 7.83 -18.07
C SER A 320 8.23 6.66 -17.28
N LYS A 321 8.92 5.51 -17.29
CA LYS A 321 8.56 4.36 -16.43
C LYS A 321 8.85 4.59 -14.94
N GLY A 322 9.59 5.65 -14.58
CA GLY A 322 9.84 6.08 -13.20
C GLY A 322 10.50 5.05 -12.26
N ARG A 323 11.09 3.97 -12.79
CA ARG A 323 11.56 2.84 -11.96
C ARG A 323 12.68 3.22 -10.99
N HIS A 324 13.57 4.12 -11.42
CA HIS A 324 14.72 4.52 -10.62
C HIS A 324 14.30 5.55 -9.57
N GLU A 325 13.53 6.53 -10.01
CA GLU A 325 12.95 7.61 -9.21
C GLU A 325 12.06 7.01 -8.11
N SER A 326 11.16 6.08 -8.47
CA SER A 326 10.34 5.32 -7.51
C SER A 326 11.20 4.57 -6.48
N SER A 327 12.32 3.97 -6.88
CA SER A 327 13.22 3.29 -5.93
C SER A 327 13.93 4.26 -5.00
N MET A 328 14.39 5.41 -5.50
CA MET A 328 15.03 6.46 -4.70
C MET A 328 14.05 7.02 -3.68
N VAL A 329 12.85 7.39 -4.13
CA VAL A 329 11.80 7.96 -3.28
C VAL A 329 11.36 6.95 -2.25
N LYS A 330 11.07 5.70 -2.61
CA LYS A 330 10.66 4.67 -1.64
C LYS A 330 11.72 4.50 -0.55
N ALA A 331 12.98 4.27 -0.92
CA ALA A 331 14.05 4.05 0.05
C ALA A 331 14.26 5.25 0.98
N TYR A 332 14.18 6.47 0.47
CA TYR A 332 14.34 7.68 1.25
C TYR A 332 13.14 7.94 2.17
N VAL A 333 11.93 7.98 1.60
CA VAL A 333 10.70 8.33 2.31
C VAL A 333 10.38 7.31 3.41
N SER A 334 10.56 6.01 3.16
CA SER A 334 10.29 5.01 4.21
C SER A 334 11.20 5.13 5.43
N GLU A 335 12.45 5.55 5.23
CA GLU A 335 13.41 5.74 6.32
C GLU A 335 13.17 7.06 7.06
N GLU A 336 12.93 8.16 6.34
CA GLU A 336 12.71 9.46 6.97
C GLU A 336 11.38 9.56 7.70
N LEU A 337 10.29 9.04 7.13
CA LEU A 337 8.99 9.07 7.82
C LEU A 337 9.00 8.20 9.09
N PHE A 338 9.75 7.09 9.11
CA PHE A 338 9.94 6.30 10.33
C PHE A 338 10.61 7.13 11.43
N LYS A 339 11.66 7.90 11.11
CA LYS A 339 12.31 8.81 12.06
C LYS A 339 11.38 9.94 12.52
N VAL A 340 10.52 10.44 11.63
CA VAL A 340 9.50 11.44 12.00
C VAL A 340 8.57 10.88 13.07
N ALA A 341 8.01 9.68 12.83
CA ALA A 341 7.13 9.02 13.79
C ALA A 341 7.84 8.72 15.12
N ASP A 342 9.09 8.25 15.08
CA ASP A 342 9.93 7.99 16.27
C ASP A 342 10.12 9.27 17.12
N ARG A 343 10.48 10.39 16.50
CA ARG A 343 10.57 11.68 17.19
C ARG A 343 9.22 12.12 17.77
N CYS A 344 8.10 11.84 17.09
CA CYS A 344 6.77 12.15 17.62
C CYS A 344 6.46 11.34 18.89
N VAL A 345 6.79 10.04 18.92
CA VAL A 345 6.69 9.20 20.12
C VAL A 345 7.52 9.82 21.26
N GLN A 346 8.76 10.21 20.97
CA GLN A 346 9.67 10.80 21.94
C GLN A 346 9.15 12.14 22.52
N ILE A 347 8.54 12.98 21.70
CA ILE A 347 7.94 14.27 22.12
C ILE A 347 6.74 14.05 23.06
N LEU A 348 5.93 13.01 22.81
CA LEU A 348 4.75 12.67 23.62
C LEU A 348 5.09 11.96 24.94
N GLY A 349 6.31 11.45 25.09
CA GLY A 349 6.72 10.69 26.27
C GLY A 349 5.83 9.46 26.49
N GLY A 350 5.32 9.27 27.71
CA GLY A 350 4.48 8.11 28.04
C GLY A 350 3.20 7.99 27.20
N ILE A 351 2.64 9.10 26.72
CA ILE A 351 1.46 9.08 25.82
C ILE A 351 1.81 8.45 24.47
N GLY A 352 3.04 8.66 23.99
CA GLY A 352 3.50 8.18 22.68
C GLY A 352 3.60 6.66 22.56
N ILE A 353 3.61 5.94 23.69
CA ILE A 353 3.65 4.48 23.75
C ILE A 353 2.32 3.86 24.22
N SER A 354 1.26 4.66 24.28
CA SER A 354 -0.09 4.26 24.69
C SER A 354 -1.09 4.44 23.57
N ASP A 355 -2.27 3.84 23.70
CA ASP A 355 -3.36 3.95 22.73
C ASP A 355 -4.18 5.25 22.89
N GLU A 356 -3.75 6.19 23.74
CA GLU A 356 -4.37 7.53 23.89
C GLU A 356 -4.28 8.38 22.62
N THR A 357 -3.32 8.06 21.73
CA THR A 357 -3.18 8.69 20.41
C THR A 357 -2.75 7.65 19.38
N PRO A 358 -3.02 7.86 18.08
CA PRO A 358 -2.60 6.92 17.04
C PRO A 358 -1.08 6.91 16.78
N VAL A 359 -0.28 7.73 17.48
CA VAL A 359 1.15 7.93 17.17
C VAL A 359 1.96 6.64 17.37
N GLY A 360 1.70 5.88 18.42
CA GLY A 360 2.38 4.60 18.67
C GLY A 360 2.07 3.55 17.60
N MET A 361 0.82 3.51 17.12
CA MET A 361 0.41 2.67 15.99
C MET A 361 1.10 3.11 14.69
N ILE A 362 1.07 4.41 14.37
CA ILE A 362 1.73 4.96 13.16
C ILE A 362 3.23 4.62 13.16
N PHE A 363 3.91 4.75 14.29
CA PHE A 363 5.31 4.35 14.43
C PHE A 363 5.53 2.86 14.15
N SER A 364 4.70 2.00 14.75
CA SER A 364 4.77 0.54 14.59
C SER A 364 4.55 0.13 13.13
N ASP A 365 3.54 0.69 12.47
CA ASP A 365 3.23 0.37 11.08
C ASP A 365 4.29 0.87 10.09
N MET A 366 4.86 2.07 10.34
CA MET A 366 5.96 2.60 9.52
C MET A 366 7.22 1.75 9.60
N ARG A 367 7.40 0.96 10.68
CA ARG A 367 8.50 -0.01 10.71
C ARG A 367 8.36 -1.05 9.61
N ALA A 368 7.14 -1.51 9.34
CA ALA A 368 6.84 -2.46 8.26
C ALA A 368 6.98 -1.82 6.86
N PHE A 369 6.68 -0.53 6.72
CA PHE A 369 6.83 0.22 5.46
C PHE A 369 8.24 0.17 4.87
N ARG A 370 9.26 0.04 5.71
CA ARG A 370 10.66 -0.15 5.28
C ARG A 370 10.91 -1.48 4.59
N LEU A 371 10.01 -2.46 4.73
CA LEU A 371 10.18 -3.85 4.27
C LEU A 371 9.32 -4.20 3.05
N TYR A 372 8.00 -3.96 3.10
CA TYR A 372 7.10 -4.39 2.02
C TYR A 372 7.32 -3.58 0.73
N ASP A 373 6.85 -4.14 -0.39
CA ASP A 373 7.05 -3.67 -1.77
C ASP A 373 8.54 -3.48 -2.19
N GLY A 374 9.42 -4.18 -1.47
CA GLY A 374 10.87 -4.23 -1.64
C GLY A 374 11.58 -3.54 -0.48
N PRO A 375 12.43 -4.21 0.32
CA PRO A 375 13.08 -3.54 1.44
C PRO A 375 14.04 -2.44 0.99
N THR A 376 14.36 -1.50 1.89
CA THR A 376 15.30 -0.39 1.62
C THR A 376 16.58 -0.85 0.92
N GLU A 377 17.11 -2.01 1.30
CA GLU A 377 18.34 -2.59 0.75
C GLU A 377 18.19 -2.99 -0.73
N VAL A 378 17.05 -3.56 -1.13
CA VAL A 378 16.77 -3.92 -2.52
C VAL A 378 16.72 -2.68 -3.39
N HIS A 379 16.11 -1.60 -2.90
CA HIS A 379 16.10 -0.32 -3.61
C HIS A 379 17.48 0.30 -3.73
N LYS A 380 18.25 0.35 -2.63
CA LYS A 380 19.63 0.85 -2.64
C LYS A 380 20.52 0.06 -3.61
N TYR A 381 20.37 -1.27 -3.64
CA TYR A 381 21.07 -2.13 -4.59
C TYR A 381 20.70 -1.80 -6.05
N ALA A 382 19.41 -1.66 -6.36
CA ALA A 382 18.94 -1.29 -7.69
C ALA A 382 19.44 0.11 -8.13
N ILE A 383 19.45 1.08 -7.20
CA ILE A 383 19.98 2.43 -7.42
C ILE A 383 21.48 2.36 -7.73
N ALA A 384 22.27 1.72 -6.87
CA ALA A 384 23.71 1.61 -7.03
C ALA A 384 24.08 0.94 -8.37
N ARG A 385 23.41 -0.14 -8.74
CA ARG A 385 23.63 -0.81 -10.04
C ARG A 385 23.34 0.09 -11.23
N ARG A 386 22.34 0.96 -11.16
CA ARG A 386 22.05 1.89 -12.26
C ARG A 386 23.08 3.00 -12.33
N VAL A 387 23.48 3.57 -11.19
CA VAL A 387 24.50 4.63 -11.13
C VAL A 387 25.82 4.11 -11.69
N LEU A 388 26.27 2.92 -11.29
CA LEU A 388 27.52 2.32 -11.78
C LEU A 388 27.53 1.97 -13.29
N ARG A 389 26.34 1.90 -13.92
CA ARG A 389 26.20 1.65 -15.37
C ARG A 389 26.02 2.93 -16.18
N SER A 390 25.74 4.05 -15.51
CA SER A 390 25.56 5.34 -16.16
C SER A 390 26.95 5.99 -16.29
N PRO A 391 27.32 6.50 -17.47
CA PRO A 391 28.65 7.05 -17.75
C PRO A 391 28.97 8.31 -16.93
#